data_AF-A0A2W4PD47-F1
#
_entry.id   AF-A0A2W4PD47-F1
#
_cell.length_a   1.000
_cell.length_b   1.000
_cell.length_c   1.000
_cell.angle_alpha   90.00
_cell.angle_beta   90.00
_cell.angle_gamma   90.00
#
_symmetry.space_group_name_H-M   'P 1'
#
loop_
_entity.id
_entity.type
_entity.pdbx_description
1 polymer ?
#
loop_
_entity_poly.entity_id
_entity_poly.type
_entity_poly.pdbx_seq_one_letter_code
_entity_poly.pdbx_strand_id
1 'polypeptide(L)'
;MKTVDDINFSGKRALIRVDFNVPLDKEFNVTDDNRIRATIPTLKKILKDGGSCVLMSHLGRPKSGPEDKYSLRHTVATTEKLLGTKVKFAGDCIGDEAFKLSSALKPGEVLLLENLRFYKEEEKGDEGFAEKLSRHGDIYVNDAFGTAHRAHASTTIVAKFLDEKCAGYVMAAELNNAKRVLENAERPFTAIMGGAKISDKILIIEKLLDKVDNLIIGGGMSYTFFKAIGGNVGKSIVEEDKLDLAKELIQKAKQKNVDLMLPIDSVIADKFDNDAQTEVAQNGSIRDGWMGLDIGPQAVQVFSEVIEKSKTILWNGPMGVFEMEKFATGTKKIAEAVVRATEKGGFSLIGGGDSAAAVNQLGFSDKVSYVSTGGGALLEYFEGKELPGVKALD
;
A
#
# COMPACT_ATOMS: atom_id res chain seq x y z
N MET A 1 -10.22 -18.88 -0.83
CA MET A 1 -8.75 -18.92 -1.00
C MET A 1 -8.13 -19.75 0.11
N LYS A 2 -7.28 -20.73 -0.23
CA LYS A 2 -6.47 -21.45 0.75
C LYS A 2 -5.36 -20.54 1.28
N THR A 3 -5.05 -20.69 2.56
CA THR A 3 -3.93 -20.03 3.22
C THR A 3 -2.84 -21.03 3.55
N VAL A 4 -1.70 -20.55 4.04
CA VAL A 4 -0.65 -21.42 4.55
C VAL A 4 -1.16 -22.39 5.61
N ASP A 5 -2.15 -22.04 6.45
CA ASP A 5 -2.69 -22.93 7.50
C ASP A 5 -3.40 -24.18 6.96
N ASP A 6 -3.84 -24.15 5.69
CA ASP A 6 -4.56 -25.26 5.05
C ASP A 6 -3.63 -26.32 4.45
N ILE A 7 -2.31 -26.13 4.55
CA ILE A 7 -1.28 -26.95 3.90
C ILE A 7 -0.29 -27.49 4.93
N ASN A 8 0.09 -28.76 4.78
CA ASN A 8 1.19 -29.37 5.54
C ASN A 8 2.50 -29.28 4.75
N PHE A 9 3.50 -28.58 5.31
CA PHE A 9 4.79 -28.38 4.65
C PHE A 9 5.84 -29.43 4.99
N SER A 10 5.52 -30.47 5.76
CA SER A 10 6.51 -31.47 6.18
C SER A 10 7.24 -32.12 5.00
N GLY A 11 8.56 -31.93 4.94
CA GLY A 11 9.41 -32.45 3.86
C GLY A 11 9.21 -31.77 2.49
N LYS A 12 8.46 -30.67 2.43
CA LYS A 12 8.21 -29.90 1.21
C LYS A 12 9.08 -28.64 1.13
N ARG A 13 9.36 -28.20 -0.09
CA ARG A 13 9.98 -26.91 -0.40
C ARG A 13 8.89 -25.92 -0.81
N ALA A 14 8.67 -24.89 -0.01
CA ALA A 14 7.75 -23.81 -0.37
C ALA A 14 8.49 -22.78 -1.23
N LEU A 15 8.00 -22.52 -2.45
CA LEU A 15 8.41 -21.38 -3.26
C LEU A 15 7.54 -20.19 -2.88
N ILE A 16 8.14 -19.17 -2.26
CA ILE A 16 7.42 -18.09 -1.58
C ILE A 16 7.70 -16.77 -2.28
N ARG A 17 6.67 -16.16 -2.87
CA ARG A 17 6.75 -14.79 -3.37
C ARG A 17 6.51 -13.82 -2.22
N VAL A 18 7.53 -13.04 -1.87
CA VAL A 18 7.52 -12.07 -0.75
C VAL A 18 7.80 -10.65 -1.25
N ASP A 19 7.35 -9.61 -0.56
CA ASP A 19 7.66 -8.21 -0.95
C ASP A 19 8.84 -7.66 -0.14
N PHE A 20 10.07 -7.94 -0.57
CA PHE A 20 11.29 -7.37 0.04
C PHE A 20 11.78 -6.12 -0.68
N ASN A 21 10.90 -5.40 -1.38
CA ASN A 21 11.24 -4.09 -1.93
C ASN A 21 11.23 -3.05 -0.79
N VAL A 22 12.34 -2.97 -0.07
CA VAL A 22 12.58 -2.11 1.09
C VAL A 22 13.50 -0.94 0.74
N PRO A 23 13.38 0.22 1.42
CA PRO A 23 14.32 1.31 1.24
C PRO A 23 15.70 0.93 1.81
N LEU A 24 16.75 1.35 1.11
CA LEU A 24 18.14 1.20 1.51
C LEU A 24 18.79 2.56 1.69
N ASP A 25 19.71 2.68 2.65
CA ASP A 25 20.61 3.84 2.75
C ASP A 25 21.74 3.79 1.69
N LYS A 26 22.67 4.75 1.76
CA LYS A 26 23.78 4.85 0.79
C LYS A 26 24.77 3.69 0.93
N GLU A 27 24.79 3.04 2.08
CA GLU A 27 25.62 1.90 2.44
C GLU A 27 24.90 0.56 2.24
N PHE A 28 23.69 0.58 1.65
CA PHE A 28 22.82 -0.57 1.40
C PHE A 28 22.24 -1.24 2.64
N ASN A 29 22.20 -0.56 3.79
CA ASN A 29 21.46 -1.07 4.94
C ASN A 29 19.97 -0.83 4.77
N VAL A 30 19.16 -1.79 5.21
CA VAL A 30 17.70 -1.65 5.26
C VAL A 30 17.32 -0.58 6.28
N THR A 31 16.67 0.50 5.83
CA THR A 31 16.25 1.61 6.69
C THR A 31 14.82 1.47 7.22
N ASP A 32 13.99 0.67 6.54
CA ASP A 32 12.66 0.25 7.00
C ASP A 32 12.46 -1.24 6.72
N ASP A 33 12.34 -2.04 7.80
CA ASP A 33 12.21 -3.50 7.72
C ASP A 33 10.77 -4.01 7.76
N ASN A 34 9.76 -3.13 7.74
CA ASN A 34 8.35 -3.49 7.94
C ASN A 34 7.87 -4.59 6.99
N ARG A 35 8.25 -4.54 5.72
CA ARG A 35 7.82 -5.56 4.74
C ARG A 35 8.47 -6.93 4.98
N ILE A 36 9.74 -6.94 5.40
CA ILE A 36 10.44 -8.18 5.77
C ILE A 36 9.80 -8.76 7.03
N ARG A 37 9.60 -7.93 8.05
CA ARG A 37 8.96 -8.28 9.32
C ARG A 37 7.57 -8.87 9.13
N ALA A 38 6.75 -8.28 8.26
CA ALA A 38 5.40 -8.74 7.95
C ALA A 38 5.36 -10.16 7.38
N THR A 39 6.40 -10.57 6.65
CA THR A 39 6.52 -11.90 6.02
C THR A 39 6.99 -12.99 7.00
N ILE A 40 7.69 -12.62 8.09
CA ILE A 40 8.29 -13.57 9.03
C ILE A 40 7.30 -14.59 9.60
N PRO A 41 6.06 -14.25 9.97
CA PRO A 41 5.08 -15.23 10.44
C PRO A 41 4.82 -16.35 9.43
N THR A 42 4.71 -16.02 8.13
CA THR A 42 4.51 -17.00 7.06
C THR A 42 5.69 -17.97 6.99
N LEU A 43 6.92 -17.44 7.06
CA LEU A 43 8.13 -18.27 7.02
C LEU A 43 8.20 -19.18 8.25
N LYS A 44 7.96 -18.64 9.45
CA LYS A 44 8.01 -19.41 10.70
C LYS A 44 7.00 -20.54 10.71
N LYS A 45 5.80 -20.34 10.17
CA LYS A 45 4.78 -21.39 10.01
C LYS A 45 5.32 -22.54 9.16
N ILE A 46 5.81 -22.24 7.97
CA ILE A 46 6.31 -23.26 7.02
C ILE A 46 7.47 -24.06 7.61
N LEU A 47 8.42 -23.37 8.27
CA LEU A 47 9.55 -24.02 8.92
C LEU A 47 9.11 -24.89 10.11
N LYS A 48 8.16 -24.42 10.91
CA LYS A 48 7.60 -25.16 12.06
C LYS A 48 6.94 -26.47 11.64
N ASP A 49 6.30 -26.50 10.48
CA ASP A 49 5.69 -27.71 9.91
C ASP A 49 6.72 -28.73 9.37
N GLY A 50 8.00 -28.39 9.39
CA GLY A 50 9.07 -29.22 8.85
C GLY A 50 9.31 -29.03 7.35
N GLY A 51 8.89 -27.89 6.80
CA GLY A 51 9.21 -27.47 5.43
C GLY A 51 10.52 -26.71 5.32
N SER A 52 10.86 -26.34 4.09
CA SER A 52 11.95 -25.40 3.77
C SER A 52 11.43 -24.29 2.87
N CYS A 53 12.08 -23.12 2.89
CA CYS A 53 11.60 -21.93 2.21
C CYS A 53 12.56 -21.50 1.10
N VAL A 54 12.05 -21.31 -0.13
CA VAL A 54 12.75 -20.60 -1.20
C VAL A 54 12.02 -19.29 -1.44
N LEU A 55 12.64 -18.18 -1.04
CA LEU A 55 12.10 -16.83 -1.14
C LEU A 55 12.48 -16.22 -2.48
N MET A 56 11.51 -15.60 -3.13
CA MET A 56 11.72 -14.78 -4.32
C MET A 56 11.05 -13.42 -4.17
N SER A 57 11.74 -12.36 -4.59
CA SER A 57 11.27 -10.99 -4.48
C SER A 57 11.84 -10.13 -5.61
N HIS A 58 11.39 -8.89 -5.68
CA HIS A 58 12.05 -7.83 -6.40
C HIS A 58 12.62 -6.79 -5.41
N LEU A 59 13.56 -5.98 -5.90
CA LEU A 59 14.04 -4.78 -5.22
C LEU A 59 14.24 -3.65 -6.24
N GLY A 60 13.60 -2.51 -6.02
CA GLY A 60 13.64 -1.37 -6.91
C GLY A 60 13.12 -1.65 -8.32
N ARG A 61 13.68 -0.91 -9.29
CA ARG A 61 13.31 -0.95 -10.71
C ARG A 61 14.59 -0.88 -11.58
N PRO A 62 15.36 -1.97 -11.67
CA PRO A 62 16.53 -2.03 -12.55
C PRO A 62 16.13 -1.76 -14.01
N LYS A 63 16.76 -0.77 -14.66
CA LYS A 63 16.47 -0.40 -16.06
C LYS A 63 17.51 -0.94 -17.04
N SER A 64 18.76 -0.99 -16.57
CA SER A 64 19.97 -1.30 -17.35
C SER A 64 20.44 -2.75 -17.20
N GLY A 65 19.66 -3.59 -16.51
CA GLY A 65 20.04 -4.94 -16.13
C GLY A 65 20.44 -5.03 -14.64
N PRO A 66 21.18 -6.08 -14.25
CA PRO A 66 21.64 -6.26 -12.87
C PRO A 66 22.50 -5.09 -12.39
N GLU A 67 22.13 -4.49 -11.27
CA GLU A 67 22.91 -3.43 -10.60
C GLU A 67 22.98 -3.71 -9.10
N ASP A 68 24.15 -3.48 -8.51
CA ASP A 68 24.45 -3.81 -7.12
C ASP A 68 23.45 -3.24 -6.11
N LYS A 69 23.02 -1.99 -6.33
CA LYS A 69 22.04 -1.28 -5.50
C LYS A 69 20.65 -1.93 -5.47
N TYR A 70 20.39 -2.86 -6.38
CA TYR A 70 19.13 -3.59 -6.49
C TYR A 70 19.29 -5.08 -6.15
N SER A 71 20.46 -5.53 -5.69
CA SER A 71 20.68 -6.91 -5.26
C SER A 71 19.92 -7.21 -3.95
N LEU A 72 19.23 -8.35 -3.89
CA LEU A 72 18.52 -8.81 -2.70
C LEU A 72 19.45 -9.30 -1.59
N ARG A 73 20.75 -9.48 -1.87
CA ARG A 73 21.73 -9.84 -0.82
C ARG A 73 21.74 -8.85 0.35
N HIS A 74 21.40 -7.58 0.08
CA HIS A 74 21.34 -6.51 1.08
C HIS A 74 20.23 -6.72 2.11
N THR A 75 19.21 -7.55 1.81
CA THR A 75 18.15 -7.87 2.76
C THR A 75 18.46 -9.09 3.63
N VAL A 76 19.47 -9.91 3.27
CA VAL A 76 19.78 -11.19 3.94
C VAL A 76 20.00 -11.01 5.43
N ALA A 77 20.90 -10.09 5.83
CA ALA A 77 21.23 -9.87 7.24
C ALA A 77 20.00 -9.47 8.08
N THR A 78 19.13 -8.62 7.53
CA THR A 78 17.88 -8.20 8.18
C THR A 78 16.90 -9.37 8.27
N THR A 79 16.74 -10.16 7.21
CA THR A 79 15.88 -11.35 7.22
C THR A 79 16.37 -12.38 8.24
N GLU A 80 17.67 -12.66 8.30
CA GLU A 80 18.27 -13.57 9.29
C GLU A 80 18.02 -13.13 10.72
N LYS A 81 18.25 -11.83 11.00
CA LYS A 81 18.03 -11.23 12.31
C LYS A 81 16.57 -11.36 12.77
N LEU A 82 15.62 -11.08 11.89
CA LEU A 82 14.19 -11.11 12.22
C LEU A 82 13.63 -12.54 12.30
N LEU A 83 14.11 -13.44 11.44
CA LEU A 83 13.69 -14.82 11.40
C LEU A 83 14.29 -15.64 12.55
N GLY A 84 15.54 -15.34 12.93
CA GLY A 84 16.34 -16.17 13.84
C GLY A 84 16.88 -17.44 13.18
N THR A 85 17.03 -17.45 11.87
CA THR A 85 17.49 -18.60 11.07
C THR A 85 18.41 -18.11 9.96
N LYS A 86 19.47 -18.87 9.66
CA LYS A 86 20.39 -18.55 8.57
C LYS A 86 19.67 -18.58 7.23
N VAL A 87 19.91 -17.57 6.40
CA VAL A 87 19.34 -17.42 5.06
C VAL A 87 20.46 -17.59 4.05
N LYS A 88 20.40 -18.68 3.28
CA LYS A 88 21.29 -18.88 2.13
C LYS A 88 20.90 -17.87 1.05
N PHE A 89 21.86 -17.45 0.23
CA PHE A 89 21.61 -16.56 -0.89
C PHE A 89 22.10 -17.19 -2.19
N ALA A 90 21.28 -17.14 -3.24
CA ALA A 90 21.70 -17.47 -4.60
C ALA A 90 21.90 -16.17 -5.38
N GLY A 91 23.06 -16.00 -6.01
CA GLY A 91 23.37 -14.82 -6.84
C GLY A 91 22.60 -14.75 -8.18
N ASP A 92 21.64 -15.65 -8.38
CA ASP A 92 20.75 -15.72 -9.53
C ASP A 92 19.42 -16.39 -9.11
N CYS A 93 18.39 -16.32 -9.96
CA CYS A 93 17.09 -16.94 -9.71
C CYS A 93 16.70 -18.05 -10.69
N ILE A 94 17.44 -18.27 -11.79
CA ILE A 94 17.16 -19.36 -12.75
C ILE A 94 18.43 -20.11 -13.24
N GLY A 95 19.58 -19.82 -12.66
CA GLY A 95 20.85 -20.47 -12.99
C GLY A 95 21.04 -21.79 -12.26
N ASP A 96 21.95 -22.62 -12.78
CA ASP A 96 22.22 -23.96 -12.26
C ASP A 96 22.62 -23.97 -10.78
N GLU A 97 23.33 -22.94 -10.31
CA GLU A 97 23.70 -22.79 -8.90
C GLU A 97 22.47 -22.56 -8.01
N ALA A 98 21.53 -21.69 -8.43
CA ALA A 98 20.28 -21.45 -7.71
C ALA A 98 19.46 -22.74 -7.57
N PHE A 99 19.37 -23.52 -8.66
CA PHE A 99 18.69 -24.81 -8.62
C PHE A 99 19.37 -25.80 -7.69
N LYS A 100 20.70 -25.94 -7.76
CA LYS A 100 21.47 -26.80 -6.84
C LYS A 100 21.22 -26.42 -5.39
N LEU A 101 21.32 -25.14 -5.05
CA LEU A 101 21.07 -24.65 -3.68
C LEU A 101 19.65 -24.97 -3.21
N SER A 102 18.63 -24.69 -4.05
CA SER A 102 17.22 -24.93 -3.69
C SER A 102 16.89 -26.42 -3.55
N SER A 103 17.46 -27.29 -4.39
CA SER A 103 17.27 -28.74 -4.32
C SER A 103 17.95 -29.38 -3.11
N ALA A 104 18.99 -28.75 -2.58
CA ALA A 104 19.76 -29.23 -1.44
C ALA A 104 19.25 -28.70 -0.09
N LEU A 105 18.18 -27.90 -0.08
CA LEU A 105 17.59 -27.41 1.16
C LEU A 105 17.06 -28.56 2.02
N LYS A 106 17.41 -28.51 3.29
CA LYS A 106 16.86 -29.39 4.33
C LYS A 106 15.66 -28.73 5.01
N PRO A 107 14.76 -29.50 5.63
CA PRO A 107 13.74 -28.97 6.54
C PRO A 107 14.33 -27.95 7.53
N GLY A 108 13.67 -26.82 7.70
CA GLY A 108 14.12 -25.72 8.55
C GLY A 108 15.09 -24.74 7.88
N GLU A 109 15.54 -24.99 6.65
CA GLU A 109 16.44 -24.07 5.93
C GLU A 109 15.70 -23.08 5.01
N VAL A 110 16.34 -21.94 4.77
CA VAL A 110 15.83 -20.86 3.92
C VAL A 110 16.86 -20.48 2.86
N LEU A 111 16.40 -20.29 1.62
CA LEU A 111 17.14 -19.71 0.50
C LEU A 111 16.44 -18.43 0.03
N LEU A 112 17.18 -17.35 -0.20
CA LEU A 112 16.73 -16.18 -0.92
C LEU A 112 17.37 -16.17 -2.32
N LEU A 113 16.52 -16.11 -3.36
CA LEU A 113 16.96 -15.93 -4.73
C LEU A 113 17.29 -14.46 -5.00
N GLU A 114 18.11 -14.21 -6.03
CA GLU A 114 18.40 -12.86 -6.49
C GLU A 114 17.16 -12.17 -7.10
N ASN A 115 17.22 -10.85 -7.22
CA ASN A 115 16.17 -9.97 -7.68
C ASN A 115 15.56 -10.42 -9.01
N LEU A 116 14.27 -10.79 -8.96
CA LEU A 116 13.51 -11.25 -10.12
C LEU A 116 13.50 -10.25 -11.28
N ARG A 117 13.55 -8.94 -10.99
CA ARG A 117 13.54 -7.88 -12.03
C ARG A 117 14.89 -7.71 -12.75
N PHE A 118 15.92 -8.48 -12.39
CA PHE A 118 17.11 -8.60 -13.23
C PHE A 118 16.82 -9.30 -14.56
N TYR A 119 15.72 -10.06 -14.63
CA TYR A 119 15.16 -10.64 -15.84
C TYR A 119 13.98 -9.80 -16.33
N LYS A 120 14.01 -9.38 -17.60
CA LYS A 120 12.92 -8.59 -18.22
C LYS A 120 11.65 -9.41 -18.38
N GLU A 121 11.80 -10.73 -18.39
CA GLU A 121 10.79 -11.76 -18.45
C GLU A 121 9.82 -11.69 -17.26
N GLU A 122 10.30 -11.28 -16.08
CA GLU A 122 9.48 -11.14 -14.86
C GLU A 122 8.29 -10.20 -15.08
N GLU A 123 8.55 -8.96 -15.54
CA GLU A 123 7.51 -7.94 -15.70
C GLU A 123 6.61 -8.21 -16.91
N LYS A 124 7.06 -9.03 -17.85
CA LYS A 124 6.28 -9.46 -19.01
C LYS A 124 5.31 -10.61 -18.71
N GLY A 125 5.42 -11.24 -17.54
CA GLY A 125 4.65 -12.46 -17.25
C GLY A 125 5.05 -13.61 -18.18
N ASP A 126 6.35 -13.75 -18.47
CA ASP A 126 6.83 -14.79 -19.38
C ASP A 126 6.62 -16.20 -18.78
N GLU A 127 6.00 -17.09 -19.56
CA GLU A 127 5.67 -18.46 -19.11
C GLU A 127 6.91 -19.33 -18.93
N GLY A 128 7.91 -19.21 -19.82
CA GLY A 128 9.15 -20.01 -19.72
C GLY A 128 9.99 -19.61 -18.51
N PHE A 129 10.00 -18.33 -18.15
CA PHE A 129 10.62 -17.85 -16.92
C PHE A 129 9.86 -18.33 -15.68
N ALA A 130 8.52 -18.26 -15.69
CA ALA A 130 7.69 -18.77 -14.61
C ALA A 130 7.84 -20.29 -14.39
N GLU A 131 7.93 -21.07 -15.47
CA GLU A 131 8.20 -22.52 -15.42
C GLU A 131 9.58 -22.81 -14.82
N LYS A 132 10.60 -22.01 -15.14
CA LYS A 132 11.92 -22.16 -14.50
C LYS A 132 11.86 -21.86 -13.01
N LEU A 133 11.15 -20.80 -12.61
CA LEU A 133 10.99 -20.46 -11.20
C LEU A 133 10.26 -21.56 -10.41
N SER A 134 9.22 -22.17 -10.98
CA SER A 134 8.44 -23.20 -10.29
C SER A 134 9.27 -24.40 -9.84
N ARG A 135 10.36 -24.72 -10.55
CA ARG A 135 11.29 -25.82 -10.22
C ARG A 135 11.96 -25.70 -8.84
N HIS A 136 11.93 -24.51 -8.24
CA HIS A 136 12.49 -24.27 -6.92
C HIS A 136 11.67 -24.83 -5.76
N GLY A 137 10.38 -25.12 -5.96
CA GLY A 137 9.49 -25.58 -4.90
C GLY A 137 8.51 -26.64 -5.35
N ASP A 138 7.84 -27.21 -4.35
CA ASP A 138 6.77 -28.18 -4.53
C ASP A 138 5.39 -27.52 -4.28
N ILE A 139 5.36 -26.41 -3.54
CA ILE A 139 4.17 -25.63 -3.19
C ILE A 139 4.44 -24.15 -3.47
N TYR A 140 3.50 -23.46 -4.13
CA TYR A 140 3.56 -22.01 -4.31
C TYR A 140 2.87 -21.27 -3.17
N VAL A 141 3.57 -20.33 -2.55
CA VAL A 141 2.99 -19.43 -1.54
C VAL A 141 3.13 -18.00 -2.04
N ASN A 142 2.02 -17.30 -2.25
CA ASN A 142 2.07 -15.87 -2.55
C ASN A 142 1.77 -15.06 -1.31
N ASP A 143 2.78 -14.36 -0.81
CA ASP A 143 2.70 -13.48 0.36
C ASP A 143 3.01 -12.01 0.00
N ALA A 144 2.92 -11.66 -1.29
CA ALA A 144 3.30 -10.36 -1.82
C ALA A 144 2.11 -9.59 -2.40
N PHE A 145 1.13 -9.24 -1.54
CA PHE A 145 -0.09 -8.52 -1.93
C PHE A 145 0.20 -7.23 -2.70
N GLY A 146 1.20 -6.45 -2.30
CA GLY A 146 1.60 -5.20 -2.98
C GLY A 146 1.98 -5.37 -4.45
N THR A 147 2.31 -6.59 -4.89
CA THR A 147 2.57 -6.91 -6.30
C THR A 147 1.49 -7.73 -6.97
N ALA A 148 0.40 -8.06 -6.27
CA ALA A 148 -0.66 -8.94 -6.79
C ALA A 148 -1.53 -8.29 -7.88
N HIS A 149 -1.53 -6.96 -7.98
CA HIS A 149 -2.20 -6.22 -9.08
C HIS A 149 -1.50 -6.38 -10.43
N ARG A 150 -0.31 -6.99 -10.48
CA ARG A 150 0.46 -7.19 -11.71
C ARG A 150 0.51 -8.64 -12.09
N ALA A 151 0.29 -8.91 -13.38
CA ALA A 151 0.42 -10.22 -13.98
C ALA A 151 1.88 -10.58 -14.29
N HIS A 152 2.75 -10.51 -13.29
CA HIS A 152 4.16 -10.88 -13.45
C HIS A 152 4.36 -12.40 -13.37
N ALA A 153 5.54 -12.85 -13.83
CA ALA A 153 5.87 -14.26 -13.85
C ALA A 153 5.80 -14.87 -12.44
N SER A 154 6.48 -14.24 -11.47
CA SER A 154 6.56 -14.71 -10.08
C SER A 154 5.29 -14.52 -9.22
N THR A 155 4.35 -13.67 -9.66
CA THR A 155 3.13 -13.33 -8.88
C THR A 155 1.88 -14.03 -9.39
N THR A 156 1.83 -14.35 -10.69
CA THR A 156 0.62 -14.84 -11.35
C THR A 156 0.90 -16.09 -12.18
N ILE A 157 1.90 -16.06 -13.03
CA ILE A 157 2.08 -17.11 -14.05
C ILE A 157 2.70 -18.38 -13.44
N VAL A 158 3.59 -18.25 -12.46
CA VAL A 158 4.22 -19.38 -11.75
C VAL A 158 3.20 -20.31 -11.10
N ALA A 159 2.05 -19.78 -10.68
CA ALA A 159 0.98 -20.55 -10.08
C ALA A 159 0.35 -21.58 -11.03
N LYS A 160 0.55 -21.46 -12.34
CA LYS A 160 0.09 -22.44 -13.34
C LYS A 160 0.89 -23.75 -13.32
N PHE A 161 2.13 -23.71 -12.79
CA PHE A 161 3.08 -24.83 -12.85
C PHE A 161 3.18 -25.60 -11.53
N LEU A 162 2.36 -25.26 -10.54
CA LEU A 162 2.36 -25.87 -9.22
C LEU A 162 0.91 -26.22 -8.85
N ASP A 163 0.66 -27.51 -8.61
CA ASP A 163 -0.68 -28.01 -8.28
C ASP A 163 -1.17 -27.48 -6.92
N GLU A 164 -0.25 -27.32 -5.98
CA GLU A 164 -0.54 -26.85 -4.63
C GLU A 164 -0.07 -25.40 -4.45
N LYS A 165 -1.03 -24.52 -4.15
CA LYS A 165 -0.83 -23.08 -4.04
C LYS A 165 -1.69 -22.47 -2.92
N CYS A 166 -1.18 -21.46 -2.24
CA CYS A 166 -1.92 -20.75 -1.19
C CYS A 166 -1.44 -19.30 -0.98
N ALA A 167 -2.23 -18.55 -0.23
CA ALA A 167 -1.86 -17.24 0.30
C ALA A 167 -1.02 -17.37 1.58
N GLY A 168 0.04 -16.56 1.69
CA GLY A 168 0.68 -16.29 2.97
C GLY A 168 -0.16 -15.36 3.86
N TYR A 169 0.32 -15.10 5.08
CA TYR A 169 -0.42 -14.30 6.05
C TYR A 169 -0.55 -12.82 5.68
N VAL A 170 0.44 -12.22 4.99
CA VAL A 170 0.35 -10.84 4.51
C VAL A 170 -0.76 -10.74 3.47
N MET A 171 -0.75 -11.65 2.48
CA MET A 171 -1.80 -11.72 1.46
C MET A 171 -3.19 -11.91 2.07
N ALA A 172 -3.33 -12.87 2.99
CA ALA A 172 -4.59 -13.15 3.66
C ALA A 172 -5.07 -11.95 4.50
N ALA A 173 -4.17 -11.30 5.24
CA ALA A 173 -4.51 -10.14 6.06
C ALA A 173 -4.98 -8.95 5.21
N GLU A 174 -4.31 -8.65 4.10
CA GLU A 174 -4.69 -7.55 3.19
C GLU A 174 -6.10 -7.80 2.63
N LEU A 175 -6.37 -9.01 2.14
CA LEU A 175 -7.68 -9.38 1.61
C LEU A 175 -8.78 -9.34 2.68
N ASN A 176 -8.51 -9.86 3.88
CA ASN A 176 -9.47 -9.86 4.98
C ASN A 176 -9.81 -8.44 5.43
N ASN A 177 -8.81 -7.55 5.56
CA ASN A 177 -9.03 -6.17 5.95
C ASN A 177 -9.73 -5.36 4.85
N ALA A 178 -9.38 -5.57 3.58
CA ALA A 178 -10.09 -4.95 2.46
C ALA A 178 -11.56 -5.40 2.40
N LYS A 179 -11.83 -6.69 2.58
CA LYS A 179 -13.19 -7.25 2.67
C LYS A 179 -13.96 -6.69 3.87
N ARG A 180 -13.31 -6.55 5.03
CA ARG A 180 -13.90 -5.94 6.23
C ARG A 180 -14.40 -4.52 5.92
N VAL A 181 -13.62 -3.72 5.20
CA VAL A 181 -14.00 -2.33 4.84
C VAL A 181 -15.06 -2.27 3.72
N LEU A 182 -14.98 -3.12 2.70
CA LEU A 182 -15.89 -3.04 1.54
C LEU A 182 -17.26 -3.69 1.74
N GLU A 183 -17.30 -4.77 2.51
CA GLU A 183 -18.47 -5.64 2.63
C GLU A 183 -19.07 -5.60 4.04
N ASN A 184 -18.22 -5.50 5.07
CA ASN A 184 -18.63 -5.69 6.47
C ASN A 184 -18.32 -4.46 7.34
N ALA A 185 -18.31 -3.26 6.74
CA ALA A 185 -18.01 -2.04 7.47
C ALA A 185 -19.10 -1.75 8.51
N GLU A 186 -18.69 -1.55 9.76
CA GLU A 186 -19.54 -1.01 10.80
C GLU A 186 -19.74 0.50 10.59
N ARG A 187 -20.97 0.98 10.80
CA ARG A 187 -21.35 2.38 10.58
C ARG A 187 -21.31 3.20 11.88
N PRO A 188 -20.92 4.49 11.84
CA PRO A 188 -20.62 5.26 10.64
C PRO A 188 -19.29 4.87 9.97
N PHE A 189 -19.32 4.67 8.65
CA PHE A 189 -18.15 4.41 7.82
C PHE A 189 -17.70 5.72 7.16
N THR A 190 -16.50 6.17 7.50
CA THR A 190 -15.86 7.36 6.91
C THR A 190 -14.69 6.95 6.03
N ALA A 191 -14.69 7.40 4.77
CA ALA A 191 -13.50 7.39 3.93
C ALA A 191 -12.85 8.76 3.89
N ILE A 192 -11.52 8.80 3.97
CA ILE A 192 -10.69 10.00 3.93
C ILE A 192 -9.80 9.86 2.70
N MET A 193 -10.01 10.71 1.69
CA MET A 193 -9.29 10.68 0.43
C MET A 193 -8.50 11.97 0.27
N GLY A 194 -7.18 11.85 0.17
CA GLY A 194 -6.26 12.97 -0.01
C GLY A 194 -5.29 12.77 -1.17
N GLY A 195 -4.22 13.54 -1.16
CA GLY A 195 -3.24 13.57 -2.25
C GLY A 195 -3.48 14.70 -3.27
N ALA A 196 -2.68 14.72 -4.32
CA ALA A 196 -2.57 15.87 -5.21
C ALA A 196 -3.61 15.91 -6.34
N LYS A 197 -4.08 14.75 -6.82
CA LYS A 197 -4.89 14.63 -8.04
C LYS A 197 -6.15 13.81 -7.82
N ILE A 198 -7.26 14.28 -8.38
CA ILE A 198 -8.52 13.54 -8.47
C ILE A 198 -8.36 12.36 -9.43
N SER A 199 -7.64 12.52 -10.55
CA SER A 199 -7.49 11.48 -11.60
C SER A 199 -7.14 10.11 -11.06
N ASP A 200 -6.28 10.08 -10.04
CA ASP A 200 -5.73 8.87 -9.46
C ASP A 200 -6.69 8.18 -8.48
N LYS A 201 -7.82 8.82 -8.17
CA LYS A 201 -8.77 8.41 -7.13
C LYS A 201 -10.22 8.34 -7.61
N ILE A 202 -10.51 8.61 -8.88
CA ILE A 202 -11.89 8.67 -9.42
C ILE A 202 -12.63 7.36 -9.13
N LEU A 203 -12.07 6.23 -9.58
CA LEU A 203 -12.73 4.94 -9.51
C LEU A 203 -12.99 4.51 -8.07
N ILE A 204 -12.03 4.72 -7.17
CA ILE A 204 -12.19 4.40 -5.76
C ILE A 204 -13.22 5.32 -5.10
N ILE A 205 -13.26 6.62 -5.42
CA ILE A 205 -14.31 7.52 -4.91
C ILE A 205 -15.68 7.04 -5.37
N GLU A 206 -15.86 6.73 -6.65
CA GLU A 206 -17.14 6.25 -7.18
C GLU A 206 -17.60 4.97 -6.48
N LYS A 207 -16.70 4.02 -6.24
CA LYS A 207 -17.01 2.79 -5.50
C LYS A 207 -17.34 3.05 -4.03
N LEU A 208 -16.63 3.97 -3.40
CA LEU A 208 -16.86 4.30 -1.98
C LEU A 208 -18.16 5.06 -1.78
N LEU A 209 -18.62 5.86 -2.73
CA LEU A 209 -19.93 6.54 -2.66
C LEU A 209 -21.11 5.57 -2.50
N ASP A 210 -20.96 4.30 -2.90
CA ASP A 210 -21.97 3.26 -2.67
C ASP A 210 -21.95 2.65 -1.25
N LYS A 211 -20.96 3.01 -0.44
CA LYS A 211 -20.61 2.29 0.79
C LYS A 211 -20.55 3.19 2.02
N VAL A 212 -19.89 4.33 1.91
CA VAL A 212 -19.56 5.20 3.04
C VAL A 212 -20.77 6.01 3.50
N ASP A 213 -20.79 6.39 4.78
CA ASP A 213 -21.70 7.41 5.30
C ASP A 213 -21.11 8.81 5.07
N ASN A 214 -19.80 8.95 5.30
CA ASN A 214 -19.07 10.20 5.12
C ASN A 214 -17.89 10.00 4.17
N LEU A 215 -17.69 10.95 3.26
CA LEU A 215 -16.53 11.02 2.38
C LEU A 215 -15.81 12.34 2.58
N ILE A 216 -14.65 12.31 3.23
CA ILE A 216 -13.78 13.46 3.42
C ILE A 216 -12.81 13.53 2.25
N ILE A 217 -12.77 14.67 1.54
CA ILE A 217 -11.77 14.96 0.51
C ILE A 217 -10.80 16.02 1.03
N GLY A 218 -9.52 15.72 1.12
CA GLY A 218 -8.46 16.66 1.50
C GLY A 218 -7.39 16.80 0.42
N GLY A 219 -6.24 17.36 0.78
CA GLY A 219 -5.09 17.47 -0.14
C GLY A 219 -5.32 18.41 -1.32
N GLY A 220 -4.39 18.37 -2.27
CA GLY A 220 -4.44 19.17 -3.50
C GLY A 220 -5.67 18.89 -4.36
N MET A 221 -6.19 17.66 -4.33
CA MET A 221 -7.35 17.28 -5.13
C MET A 221 -8.62 18.06 -4.74
N SER A 222 -8.72 18.54 -3.49
CA SER A 222 -9.87 19.32 -3.01
C SER A 222 -10.09 20.62 -3.80
N TYR A 223 -9.02 21.28 -4.27
CA TYR A 223 -9.13 22.55 -4.99
C TYR A 223 -9.83 22.43 -6.34
N THR A 224 -9.77 21.25 -6.98
CA THR A 224 -10.53 21.00 -8.21
C THR A 224 -12.04 20.98 -7.93
N PHE A 225 -12.48 20.48 -6.77
CA PHE A 225 -13.89 20.57 -6.35
C PHE A 225 -14.31 22.02 -6.09
N PHE A 226 -13.50 22.81 -5.39
CA PHE A 226 -13.79 24.23 -5.14
C PHE A 226 -13.84 25.06 -6.43
N LYS A 227 -12.91 24.83 -7.36
CA LYS A 227 -12.94 25.45 -8.68
C LYS A 227 -14.21 25.07 -9.45
N ALA A 228 -14.61 23.79 -9.39
CA ALA A 228 -15.77 23.28 -10.10
C ALA A 228 -17.10 23.91 -9.64
N ILE A 229 -17.19 24.34 -8.37
CA ILE A 229 -18.36 25.06 -7.82
C ILE A 229 -18.23 26.59 -7.88
N GLY A 230 -17.24 27.11 -8.62
CA GLY A 230 -17.07 28.54 -8.89
C GLY A 230 -16.19 29.31 -7.89
N GLY A 231 -15.47 28.61 -7.00
CA GLY A 231 -14.53 29.22 -6.06
C GLY A 231 -13.24 29.73 -6.72
N ASN A 232 -12.63 30.77 -6.12
CA ASN A 232 -11.27 31.19 -6.44
C ASN A 232 -10.27 30.42 -5.55
N VAL A 233 -9.38 29.66 -6.20
CA VAL A 233 -8.37 28.82 -5.53
C VAL A 233 -6.94 29.33 -5.74
N GLY A 234 -6.75 30.54 -6.28
CA GLY A 234 -5.45 31.13 -6.55
C GLY A 234 -4.60 30.25 -7.49
N LYS A 235 -3.38 29.93 -7.08
CA LYS A 235 -2.42 29.04 -7.76
C LYS A 235 -2.45 27.59 -7.26
N SER A 236 -3.48 27.21 -6.49
CA SER A 236 -3.60 25.83 -6.01
C SER A 236 -3.74 24.85 -7.18
N ILE A 237 -3.31 23.60 -6.97
CA ILE A 237 -3.36 22.58 -8.02
C ILE A 237 -4.81 22.27 -8.42
N VAL A 238 -5.09 22.37 -9.72
CA VAL A 238 -6.41 22.09 -10.29
C VAL A 238 -6.26 21.23 -11.54
N GLU A 239 -7.09 20.20 -11.65
CA GLU A 239 -7.25 19.43 -12.89
C GLU A 239 -8.41 20.03 -13.70
N GLU A 240 -8.10 20.99 -14.57
CA GLU A 240 -9.09 21.75 -15.35
C GLU A 240 -9.97 20.83 -16.23
N ASP A 241 -9.43 19.71 -16.71
CA ASP A 241 -10.16 18.72 -17.51
C ASP A 241 -11.07 17.80 -16.66
N LYS A 242 -11.07 17.95 -15.33
CA LYS A 242 -11.87 17.16 -14.37
C LYS A 242 -12.92 17.95 -13.61
N LEU A 243 -13.14 19.24 -13.94
CA LEU A 243 -14.14 20.06 -13.25
C LEU A 243 -15.56 19.51 -13.34
N ASP A 244 -15.98 19.05 -14.52
CA ASP A 244 -17.32 18.50 -14.69
C ASP A 244 -17.50 17.18 -13.94
N LEU A 245 -16.46 16.36 -13.90
CA LEU A 245 -16.43 15.15 -13.08
C LEU A 245 -16.56 15.48 -11.59
N ALA A 246 -15.86 16.50 -11.09
CA ALA A 246 -15.98 16.92 -9.70
C ALA A 246 -17.42 17.35 -9.35
N LYS A 247 -18.11 18.07 -10.26
CA LYS A 247 -19.54 18.41 -10.10
C LYS A 247 -20.41 17.15 -10.07
N GLU A 248 -20.15 16.20 -10.96
CA GLU A 248 -20.88 14.93 -11.01
C GLU A 248 -20.71 14.14 -9.71
N LEU A 249 -19.49 14.06 -9.16
CA LEU A 249 -19.22 13.39 -7.89
C LEU A 249 -19.97 14.05 -6.71
N ILE A 250 -20.04 15.39 -6.68
CA ILE A 250 -20.85 16.13 -5.69
C ILE A 250 -22.33 15.76 -5.82
N GLN A 251 -22.86 15.68 -7.04
CA GLN A 251 -24.25 15.30 -7.28
C GLN A 251 -24.52 13.84 -6.89
N LYS A 252 -23.63 12.90 -7.27
CA LYS A 252 -23.73 11.48 -6.90
C LYS A 252 -23.73 11.30 -5.39
N ALA A 253 -22.85 12.00 -4.66
CA ALA A 253 -22.84 11.96 -3.20
C ALA A 253 -24.19 12.38 -2.60
N LYS A 254 -24.76 13.49 -3.07
CA LYS A 254 -26.10 13.94 -2.66
C LYS A 254 -27.19 12.91 -2.97
N GLN A 255 -27.19 12.34 -4.18
CA GLN A 255 -28.15 11.31 -4.59
C GLN A 255 -28.07 10.04 -3.73
N LYS A 256 -26.88 9.70 -3.25
CA LYS A 256 -26.61 8.52 -2.43
C LYS A 256 -26.69 8.79 -0.92
N ASN A 257 -27.08 10.00 -0.51
CA ASN A 257 -27.10 10.44 0.89
C ASN A 257 -25.75 10.27 1.60
N VAL A 258 -24.65 10.46 0.87
CA VAL A 258 -23.29 10.49 1.43
C VAL A 258 -22.96 11.92 1.83
N ASP A 259 -22.45 12.09 3.06
CA ASP A 259 -21.91 13.38 3.51
C ASP A 259 -20.53 13.62 2.89
N LEU A 260 -20.50 14.29 1.73
CA LEU A 260 -19.27 14.70 1.06
C LEU A 260 -18.72 15.97 1.72
N MET A 261 -17.62 15.82 2.45
CA MET A 261 -16.98 16.89 3.21
C MET A 261 -15.75 17.42 2.47
N LEU A 262 -15.79 18.71 2.12
CA LEU A 262 -14.65 19.45 1.57
C LEU A 262 -14.08 20.40 2.65
N PRO A 263 -12.77 20.70 2.64
CA PRO A 263 -12.14 21.50 3.69
C PRO A 263 -12.62 22.94 3.61
N ILE A 264 -13.15 23.48 4.71
CA ILE A 264 -13.69 24.84 4.78
C ILE A 264 -12.57 25.87 4.52
N ASP A 265 -11.42 25.67 5.16
CA ASP A 265 -10.24 26.50 5.05
C ASP A 265 -8.98 25.67 4.74
N SER A 266 -7.95 26.37 4.28
CA SER A 266 -6.61 25.83 4.04
C SER A 266 -5.53 26.76 4.55
N VAL A 267 -4.39 26.18 4.92
CA VAL A 267 -3.13 26.88 5.05
C VAL A 267 -2.62 27.18 3.63
N ILE A 268 -2.52 28.46 3.30
CA ILE A 268 -2.08 28.95 2.00
C ILE A 268 -0.68 29.53 2.08
N ALA A 269 0.06 29.47 0.98
CA ALA A 269 1.43 29.96 0.85
C ALA A 269 1.66 30.77 -0.43
N ASP A 270 2.63 31.69 -0.41
CA ASP A 270 3.04 32.48 -1.57
C ASP A 270 3.92 31.71 -2.58
N LYS A 271 4.56 30.61 -2.13
CA LYS A 271 5.35 29.69 -2.95
C LYS A 271 5.30 28.25 -2.41
N PHE A 272 5.62 27.28 -3.27
CA PHE A 272 5.72 25.87 -2.91
C PHE A 272 7.09 25.59 -2.26
N ASP A 273 7.23 25.94 -0.98
CA ASP A 273 8.49 25.90 -0.26
C ASP A 273 8.23 25.85 1.25
N ASN A 274 9.04 25.11 2.01
CA ASN A 274 8.90 25.03 3.46
C ASN A 274 9.14 26.39 4.15
N ASP A 275 9.87 27.30 3.52
CA ASP A 275 10.14 28.66 4.04
C ASP A 275 9.14 29.72 3.53
N ALA A 276 8.07 29.33 2.83
CA ALA A 276 7.07 30.24 2.28
C ALA A 276 6.37 31.07 3.37
N GLN A 277 5.87 32.26 3.01
CA GLN A 277 4.96 33.00 3.90
C GLN A 277 3.61 32.30 3.91
N THR A 278 2.98 32.17 5.08
CA THR A 278 1.75 31.38 5.25
C THR A 278 0.64 32.18 5.89
N GLU A 279 -0.59 31.96 5.41
CA GLU A 279 -1.83 32.48 5.98
C GLU A 279 -2.91 31.39 5.96
N VAL A 280 -4.08 31.65 6.54
CA VAL A 280 -5.25 30.79 6.43
C VAL A 280 -6.29 31.49 5.58
N ALA A 281 -6.87 30.79 4.60
CA ALA A 281 -7.94 31.30 3.78
C ALA A 281 -9.05 30.26 3.57
N GLN A 282 -10.26 30.72 3.29
CA GLN A 282 -11.36 29.87 2.87
C GLN A 282 -11.06 29.29 1.48
N ASN A 283 -11.37 28.02 1.25
CA ASN A 283 -10.94 27.34 0.02
C ASN A 283 -11.63 27.81 -1.27
N GLY A 284 -12.74 28.54 -1.15
CA GLY A 284 -13.37 29.22 -2.29
C GLY A 284 -12.89 30.65 -2.53
N SER A 285 -11.95 31.17 -1.72
CA SER A 285 -11.55 32.58 -1.70
C SER A 285 -10.05 32.76 -1.45
N ILE A 286 -9.21 31.91 -2.06
CA ILE A 286 -7.75 32.02 -2.00
C ILE A 286 -7.30 33.15 -2.93
N ARG A 287 -6.48 34.07 -2.41
CA ARG A 287 -5.98 35.22 -3.17
C ARG A 287 -5.04 34.82 -4.30
N ASP A 288 -5.02 35.63 -5.35
CA ASP A 288 -4.16 35.42 -6.51
C ASP A 288 -2.68 35.34 -6.12
N GLY A 289 -1.95 34.44 -6.78
CA GLY A 289 -0.54 34.20 -6.49
C GLY A 289 -0.28 33.22 -5.34
N TRP A 290 -1.26 32.97 -4.47
CA TRP A 290 -1.13 32.04 -3.34
C TRP A 290 -1.75 30.68 -3.65
N MET A 291 -1.30 29.64 -2.95
CA MET A 291 -1.75 28.26 -3.14
C MET A 291 -1.99 27.57 -1.80
N GLY A 292 -3.02 26.75 -1.70
CA GLY A 292 -3.26 25.94 -0.51
C GLY A 292 -2.40 24.68 -0.49
N LEU A 293 -1.73 24.44 0.64
CA LEU A 293 -0.74 23.35 0.79
C LEU A 293 -1.05 22.40 1.96
N ASP A 294 -1.98 22.76 2.83
CA ASP A 294 -2.50 21.90 3.92
C ASP A 294 -3.92 22.34 4.30
N ILE A 295 -4.69 21.47 4.95
CA ILE A 295 -6.02 21.83 5.46
C ILE A 295 -5.90 22.80 6.64
N GLY A 296 -6.83 23.74 6.73
CA GLY A 296 -6.85 24.78 7.76
C GLY A 296 -7.40 24.29 9.10
N PRO A 297 -7.30 25.11 10.15
CA PRO A 297 -7.74 24.75 11.49
C PRO A 297 -9.23 24.42 11.59
N GLN A 298 -10.11 25.08 10.82
CA GLN A 298 -11.54 24.78 10.86
C GLN A 298 -11.84 23.43 10.20
N ALA A 299 -11.25 23.15 9.05
CA ALA A 299 -11.34 21.86 8.38
C ALA A 299 -10.83 20.72 9.29
N VAL A 300 -9.67 20.92 9.94
CA VAL A 300 -9.12 19.97 10.91
C VAL A 300 -10.12 19.65 12.02
N GLN A 301 -10.73 20.67 12.61
CA GLN A 301 -11.70 20.47 13.69
C GLN A 301 -12.89 19.63 13.22
N VAL A 302 -13.54 20.06 12.14
CA VAL A 302 -14.76 19.41 11.62
C VAL A 302 -14.48 17.97 11.19
N PHE A 303 -13.38 17.73 10.46
CA PHE A 303 -13.00 16.39 10.02
C PHE A 303 -12.68 15.48 11.21
N SER A 304 -11.94 15.98 12.20
CA SER A 304 -11.60 15.19 13.39
C SER A 304 -12.85 14.74 14.15
N GLU A 305 -13.85 15.61 14.30
CA GLU A 305 -15.10 15.27 14.98
C GLU A 305 -15.87 14.15 14.28
N VAL A 306 -15.92 14.14 12.94
CA VAL A 306 -16.57 13.08 12.16
C VAL A 306 -15.79 11.77 12.24
N ILE A 307 -14.47 11.83 12.08
CA ILE A 307 -13.58 10.66 12.17
C ILE A 307 -13.72 9.99 13.53
N GLU A 308 -13.70 10.75 14.62
CA GLU A 308 -13.79 10.22 15.98
C GLU A 308 -15.12 9.56 16.33
N LYS A 309 -16.19 9.85 15.58
CA LYS A 309 -17.50 9.22 15.71
C LYS A 309 -17.66 7.99 14.82
N SER A 310 -16.70 7.72 13.94
CA SER A 310 -16.75 6.64 12.96
C SER A 310 -16.39 5.28 13.57
N LYS A 311 -17.08 4.24 13.11
CA LYS A 311 -16.81 2.84 13.49
C LYS A 311 -15.90 2.14 12.50
N THR A 312 -15.93 2.56 11.24
CA THR A 312 -14.97 2.12 10.21
C THR A 312 -14.35 3.35 9.57
N ILE A 313 -13.03 3.35 9.40
CA ILE A 313 -12.27 4.42 8.77
C ILE A 313 -11.37 3.83 7.70
N LEU A 314 -11.47 4.35 6.48
CA LEU A 314 -10.50 4.12 5.41
C LEU A 314 -9.76 5.43 5.16
N TRP A 315 -8.45 5.46 5.31
CA TRP A 315 -7.65 6.65 4.99
C TRP A 315 -6.67 6.38 3.85
N ASN A 316 -6.76 7.17 2.78
CA ASN A 316 -5.88 7.10 1.62
C ASN A 316 -5.51 8.49 1.08
N GLY A 317 -4.26 8.90 1.29
CA GLY A 317 -3.68 10.16 0.84
C GLY A 317 -3.58 11.22 1.95
N PRO A 318 -2.48 11.97 2.03
CA PRO A 318 -2.28 13.02 3.03
C PRO A 318 -3.19 14.23 2.78
N MET A 319 -3.35 15.07 3.81
CA MET A 319 -4.21 16.26 3.75
C MET A 319 -3.49 17.51 3.22
N GLY A 320 -2.16 17.44 3.15
CA GLY A 320 -1.27 18.51 2.70
C GLY A 320 0.08 17.95 2.25
N VAL A 321 1.02 18.85 1.94
CA VAL A 321 2.41 18.51 1.55
C VAL A 321 3.21 18.16 2.80
N PHE A 322 2.91 17.01 3.39
CA PHE A 322 3.40 16.61 4.72
C PHE A 322 4.93 16.42 4.80
N GLU A 323 5.60 16.32 3.66
CA GLU A 323 7.05 16.30 3.55
C GLU A 323 7.69 17.64 3.98
N MET A 324 6.90 18.72 3.96
CA MET A 324 7.28 20.04 4.48
C MET A 324 6.63 20.23 5.85
N GLU A 325 7.44 20.44 6.89
CA GLU A 325 6.97 20.58 8.28
C GLU A 325 5.86 21.64 8.41
N LYS A 326 5.97 22.74 7.65
CA LYS A 326 4.99 23.83 7.64
C LYS A 326 3.60 23.44 7.12
N PHE A 327 3.50 22.35 6.35
CA PHE A 327 2.29 21.86 5.69
C PHE A 327 1.94 20.41 6.12
N ALA A 328 2.47 19.98 7.26
CA ALA A 328 2.25 18.63 7.81
C ALA A 328 1.18 18.58 8.92
N THR A 329 0.70 19.73 9.39
CA THR A 329 -0.14 19.80 10.59
C THR A 329 -1.51 19.18 10.35
N GLY A 330 -2.16 19.44 9.23
CA GLY A 330 -3.44 18.84 8.88
C GLY A 330 -3.36 17.32 8.80
N THR A 331 -2.36 16.81 8.07
CA THR A 331 -2.08 15.36 7.99
C THR A 331 -1.87 14.75 9.37
N LYS A 332 -1.06 15.39 10.22
CA LYS A 332 -0.84 14.95 11.60
C LYS A 332 -2.12 14.93 12.43
N LYS A 333 -2.95 15.98 12.35
CA LYS A 333 -4.19 16.08 13.13
C LYS A 333 -5.23 15.06 12.70
N ILE A 334 -5.35 14.79 11.41
CA ILE A 334 -6.19 13.70 10.91
C ILE A 334 -5.67 12.34 11.39
N ALA A 335 -4.36 12.08 11.33
CA ALA A 335 -3.78 10.85 11.87
C ALA A 335 -4.07 10.69 13.38
N GLU A 336 -3.93 11.75 14.17
CA GLU A 336 -4.29 11.76 15.60
C GLU A 336 -5.79 11.46 15.82
N ALA A 337 -6.68 11.99 14.98
CA ALA A 337 -8.13 11.71 15.07
C ALA A 337 -8.45 10.25 14.74
N VAL A 338 -7.80 9.68 13.71
CA VAL A 338 -7.95 8.25 13.37
C VAL A 338 -7.47 7.35 14.50
N VAL A 339 -6.35 7.68 15.14
CA VAL A 339 -5.86 6.97 16.33
C VAL A 339 -6.89 7.03 17.45
N ARG A 340 -7.40 8.22 17.79
CA ARG A 340 -8.43 8.38 18.85
C ARG A 340 -9.70 7.59 18.54
N ALA A 341 -10.14 7.55 17.27
CA ALA A 341 -11.28 6.73 16.87
C ALA A 341 -11.01 5.24 17.06
N THR A 342 -9.79 4.80 16.75
CA THR A 342 -9.34 3.41 16.91
C THR A 342 -9.29 3.00 18.39
N GLU A 343 -8.74 3.85 19.25
CA GLU A 343 -8.69 3.66 20.70
C GLU A 343 -10.09 3.55 21.32
N LYS A 344 -11.11 4.21 20.73
CA LYS A 344 -12.53 4.10 21.10
C LYS A 344 -13.22 2.84 20.56
N GLY A 345 -12.48 1.93 19.92
CA GLY A 345 -12.98 0.68 19.36
C GLY A 345 -13.41 0.76 17.90
N GLY A 346 -13.13 1.86 17.19
CA GLY A 346 -13.29 1.93 15.75
C GLY A 346 -12.24 1.09 15.02
N PHE A 347 -12.55 0.64 13.81
CA PHE A 347 -11.59 -0.01 12.93
C PHE A 347 -11.01 1.00 11.93
N SER A 348 -9.68 1.11 11.88
CA SER A 348 -8.98 2.00 10.93
C SER A 348 -8.07 1.23 9.98
N LEU A 349 -8.28 1.45 8.68
CA LEU A 349 -7.44 0.94 7.62
C LEU A 349 -6.71 2.11 6.96
N ILE A 350 -5.38 2.10 7.05
CA ILE A 350 -4.51 3.05 6.37
C ILE A 350 -4.01 2.43 5.06
N GLY A 351 -4.37 3.04 3.94
CA GLY A 351 -3.97 2.59 2.61
C GLY A 351 -3.18 3.67 1.87
N GLY A 352 -2.38 3.24 0.89
CA GLY A 352 -1.54 4.14 0.08
C GLY A 352 -0.19 4.42 0.73
N GLY A 353 0.86 4.51 -0.10
CA GLY A 353 2.24 4.66 0.37
C GLY A 353 2.46 5.89 1.24
N ASP A 354 1.91 7.03 0.82
CA ASP A 354 2.13 8.30 1.52
C ASP A 354 1.41 8.37 2.87
N SER A 355 0.18 7.86 2.98
CA SER A 355 -0.51 7.77 4.27
C SER A 355 0.15 6.79 5.23
N ALA A 356 0.62 5.63 4.73
CA ALA A 356 1.39 4.69 5.53
C ALA A 356 2.70 5.33 6.03
N ALA A 357 3.41 6.06 5.16
CA ALA A 357 4.62 6.79 5.53
C ALA A 357 4.35 7.87 6.59
N ALA A 358 3.28 8.66 6.42
CA ALA A 358 2.90 9.69 7.39
C ALA A 358 2.57 9.10 8.77
N VAL A 359 1.79 8.02 8.83
CA VAL A 359 1.46 7.32 10.09
C VAL A 359 2.72 6.75 10.75
N ASN A 360 3.65 6.21 9.96
CA ASN A 360 4.90 5.66 10.46
C ASN A 360 5.83 6.74 11.03
N GLN A 361 6.01 7.86 10.31
CA GLN A 361 6.82 9.00 10.77
C GLN A 361 6.28 9.61 12.08
N LEU A 362 4.97 9.56 12.29
CA LEU A 362 4.32 10.01 13.52
C LEU A 362 4.37 8.99 14.67
N GLY A 363 4.88 7.78 14.43
CA GLY A 363 4.92 6.70 15.44
C GLY A 363 3.53 6.15 15.78
N PHE A 364 2.60 6.17 14.82
CA PHE A 364 1.21 5.77 15.00
C PHE A 364 0.88 4.41 14.37
N SER A 365 1.85 3.73 13.74
CA SER A 365 1.64 2.42 13.08
C SER A 365 0.99 1.39 14.00
N ASP A 366 1.43 1.30 15.25
CA ASP A 366 0.88 0.36 16.24
C ASP A 366 -0.39 0.88 16.95
N LYS A 367 -0.87 2.07 16.58
CA LYS A 367 -2.04 2.74 17.19
C LYS A 367 -3.27 2.77 16.27
N VAL A 368 -3.12 2.28 15.04
CA VAL A 368 -4.21 2.09 14.08
C VAL A 368 -4.48 0.60 13.91
N SER A 369 -5.65 0.21 13.39
CA SER A 369 -6.00 -1.21 13.31
C SER A 369 -5.21 -1.95 12.24
N TYR A 370 -4.94 -1.30 11.11
CA TYR A 370 -4.18 -1.91 10.03
C TYR A 370 -3.51 -0.86 9.13
N VAL A 371 -2.21 -1.02 8.88
CA VAL A 371 -1.47 -0.28 7.86
C VAL A 371 -1.15 -1.22 6.71
N SER A 372 -1.75 -0.96 5.55
CA SER A 372 -1.53 -1.78 4.35
C SER A 372 -0.14 -1.58 3.78
N THR A 373 0.52 -2.68 3.45
CA THR A 373 1.76 -2.72 2.66
C THR A 373 1.48 -2.81 1.16
N GLY A 374 0.21 -3.03 0.80
CA GLY A 374 -0.29 -3.24 -0.55
C GLY A 374 -0.21 -2.05 -1.49
N GLY A 375 -0.16 -0.82 -0.96
CA GLY A 375 -0.07 0.41 -1.75
C GLY A 375 -1.13 0.45 -2.87
N GLY A 376 -0.67 0.45 -4.12
CA GLY A 376 -1.54 0.44 -5.30
C GLY A 376 -2.40 -0.82 -5.45
N ALA A 377 -1.95 -1.98 -4.98
CA ALA A 377 -2.74 -3.21 -5.07
C ALA A 377 -4.03 -3.12 -4.25
N LEU A 378 -3.95 -2.55 -3.05
CA LEU A 378 -5.11 -2.32 -2.20
C LEU A 378 -6.09 -1.35 -2.87
N LEU A 379 -5.56 -0.30 -3.51
CA LEU A 379 -6.38 0.67 -4.23
C LEU A 379 -7.12 0.02 -5.40
N GLU A 380 -6.44 -0.73 -6.25
CA GLU A 380 -7.07 -1.44 -7.36
C GLU A 380 -8.13 -2.45 -6.88
N TYR A 381 -7.88 -3.10 -5.73
CA TYR A 381 -8.89 -3.96 -5.10
C TYR A 381 -10.14 -3.16 -4.66
N PHE A 382 -9.95 -1.98 -4.05
CA PHE A 382 -11.06 -1.07 -3.69
C PHE A 382 -11.81 -0.51 -4.91
N GLU A 383 -11.15 -0.37 -6.05
CA GLU A 383 -11.78 -0.05 -7.33
C GLU A 383 -12.66 -1.20 -7.87
N GLY A 384 -12.61 -2.37 -7.25
CA GLY A 384 -13.31 -3.58 -7.65
C GLY A 384 -12.62 -4.33 -8.80
N LYS A 385 -11.33 -4.07 -9.03
CA LYS A 385 -10.55 -4.81 -10.01
C LYS A 385 -10.17 -6.18 -9.46
N GLU A 386 -10.17 -7.17 -10.34
CA GLU A 386 -9.64 -8.48 -10.04
C GLU A 386 -8.11 -8.42 -10.08
N LEU A 387 -7.44 -8.72 -8.96
CA LEU A 387 -5.98 -8.71 -8.90
C LEU A 387 -5.42 -10.03 -9.46
N PRO A 388 -4.60 -10.02 -10.54
CA PRO A 388 -4.13 -11.24 -11.18
C PRO A 388 -3.42 -12.22 -10.23
N GLY A 389 -2.61 -11.72 -9.30
CA GLY A 389 -1.90 -12.55 -8.33
C GLY A 389 -2.78 -13.12 -7.21
N VAL A 390 -3.95 -12.52 -6.96
CA VAL A 390 -4.98 -13.06 -6.05
C VAL A 390 -5.76 -14.15 -6.78
N LYS A 391 -6.25 -13.85 -7.98
CA LYS A 391 -6.95 -14.81 -8.86
C LYS A 391 -6.12 -16.07 -9.10
N ALA A 392 -4.80 -15.91 -9.25
CA ALA A 392 -3.89 -17.03 -9.47
C ALA A 392 -3.89 -18.07 -8.33
N LEU A 393 -4.35 -17.72 -7.13
CA LEU A 393 -4.42 -18.60 -5.96
C LEU A 393 -5.77 -19.30 -5.80
N ASP A 394 -6.79 -18.88 -6.55
CA ASP A 394 -8.04 -19.63 -6.69
C ASP A 394 -7.81 -20.85 -7.61
#